data_AF-A0A7S1FKS8-F1
#
_entry.id   AF-A0A7S1FKS8-F1
#
_cell.length_a   1.000
_cell.length_b   1.000
_cell.length_c   1.000
_cell.angle_alpha   90.00
_cell.angle_beta   90.00
_cell.angle_gamma   90.00
#
_symmetry.space_group_name_H-M   'P 1'
#
loop_
_entity.id
_entity.type
_entity.pdbx_description
1 polymer ?
#
loop_
_entity_poly.entity_id
_entity_poly.type
_entity_poly.pdbx_seq_one_letter_code
_entity_poly.pdbx_strand_id
1 'polypeptide(L)'
;SNEASGDQSSVSGGYYNTASGSSSSVTGGAVNTASGSISSVSGGHYNEASGYWSSVTGGDVNEASGESSSVSGGSDNIASASASAITGGFENKADGNYTAITGGTSNIAIGF
;
A
#
# COMPACT_ATOMS: atom_id res chain seq x y z
N SER A 1 16.33 8.74 7.63
CA SER A 1 16.77 7.44 8.18
C SER A 1 15.67 6.43 7.94
N ASN A 2 15.96 5.13 7.88
CA ASN A 2 14.92 4.11 7.89
C ASN A 2 14.49 3.83 9.35
N GLU A 3 13.22 3.52 9.56
CA GLU A 3 12.63 3.25 10.86
C GLU A 3 11.83 1.94 10.84
N ALA A 4 12.14 1.03 11.75
CA ALA A 4 11.33 -0.16 12.03
C ALA A 4 10.98 -0.13 13.53
N SER A 5 9.73 0.24 13.86
CA SER A 5 9.30 0.52 15.24
C SER A 5 8.17 -0.39 15.74
N GLY A 6 7.50 -1.14 14.85
CA GLY A 6 6.52 -2.15 15.24
C GLY A 6 7.15 -3.45 15.74
N ASP A 7 6.43 -4.23 16.56
CA ASP A 7 6.89 -5.57 16.97
C ASP A 7 7.13 -6.45 15.73
N GLN A 8 8.27 -7.13 15.66
CA GLN A 8 8.68 -7.94 14.50
C GLN A 8 8.65 -7.21 13.15
N SER A 9 8.68 -5.87 13.15
CA SER A 9 8.74 -5.09 11.92
C SER A 9 10.13 -5.17 11.27
N SER A 10 10.20 -4.89 9.96
CA SER A 10 11.47 -4.87 9.24
C SER A 10 11.54 -3.81 8.16
N VAL A 11 12.70 -3.18 8.02
CA VAL A 11 13.06 -2.38 6.85
C VAL A 11 14.41 -2.88 6.33
N SER A 12 14.44 -3.46 5.13
CA SER A 12 15.66 -4.11 4.62
C SER A 12 16.67 -3.12 4.04
N GLY A 13 16.25 -1.91 3.66
CA GLY A 13 17.15 -0.89 3.12
C GLY A 13 16.42 0.32 2.52
N GLY A 14 17.13 1.08 1.69
CA GLY A 14 16.59 2.25 0.98
C GLY A 14 16.72 3.57 1.76
N TYR A 15 15.89 4.55 1.39
CA TYR A 15 15.93 5.91 1.91
C TYR A 15 14.60 6.32 2.55
N TYR A 16 14.60 6.58 3.86
CA TYR A 16 13.46 7.16 4.55
C TYR A 16 12.21 6.26 4.57
N ASN A 17 12.41 4.96 4.74
CA ASN A 17 11.32 3.99 4.82
C ASN A 17 10.90 3.75 6.28
N THR A 18 9.60 3.55 6.52
CA THR A 18 9.01 3.34 7.84
C THR A 18 8.18 2.06 7.88
N ALA A 19 8.48 1.15 8.80
CA ALA A 19 7.66 -0.02 9.13
C ALA A 19 7.24 0.07 10.61
N SER A 20 6.03 0.55 10.88
CA SER A 20 5.55 0.84 12.25
C SER A 20 4.44 -0.10 12.73
N GLY A 21 3.82 -0.88 11.84
CA GLY A 21 2.83 -1.89 12.21
C GLY A 21 3.46 -3.17 12.78
N SER A 22 2.71 -3.93 13.59
CA SER A 22 3.16 -5.24 14.06
C SER A 22 3.35 -6.19 12.88
N SER A 23 4.49 -6.85 12.79
CA SER A 23 4.89 -7.72 11.68
C SER A 23 4.83 -7.03 10.30
N SER A 24 4.94 -5.69 10.26
CA SER A 24 4.98 -4.94 9.01
C SER A 24 6.36 -5.04 8.34
N SER A 25 6.41 -4.84 7.03
CA SER A 25 7.68 -4.87 6.30
C SER A 25 7.75 -3.82 5.20
N VAL A 26 8.93 -3.20 5.07
CA VAL A 26 9.31 -2.44 3.89
C VAL A 26 10.60 -3.01 3.32
N THR A 27 10.56 -3.57 2.11
CA THR A 27 11.75 -4.20 1.52
C THR A 27 12.78 -3.15 1.07
N GLY A 28 12.36 -1.98 0.60
CA GLY A 28 13.28 -0.95 0.13
C GLY A 28 12.59 0.24 -0.53
N GLY A 29 13.29 0.92 -1.44
CA GLY A 29 12.78 2.11 -2.12
C GLY A 29 13.00 3.39 -1.31
N ALA A 30 12.17 4.40 -1.56
CA ALA A 30 12.27 5.70 -0.90
C ALA A 30 10.91 6.19 -0.36
N VAL A 31 10.88 6.65 0.89
CA VAL A 31 9.69 7.26 1.51
C VAL A 31 8.47 6.31 1.56
N ASN A 32 8.70 5.01 1.71
CA ASN A 32 7.62 4.02 1.81
C ASN A 32 7.20 3.80 3.28
N THR A 33 5.91 3.62 3.52
CA THR A 33 5.34 3.42 4.86
C THR A 33 4.48 2.16 4.93
N ALA A 34 4.81 1.24 5.83
CA ALA A 34 3.98 0.09 6.21
C ALA A 34 3.56 0.24 7.68
N SER A 35 2.38 0.84 7.91
CA SER A 35 1.91 1.20 9.27
C SER A 35 0.80 0.29 9.80
N GLY A 36 0.13 -0.47 8.92
CA GLY A 36 -0.85 -1.48 9.32
C GLY A 36 -0.20 -2.74 9.90
N SER A 37 -0.88 -3.45 10.80
CA SER A 37 -0.41 -4.76 11.26
C SER A 37 -0.44 -5.78 10.11
N ILE A 38 0.67 -6.51 9.92
CA ILE A 38 0.91 -7.48 8.83
C ILE A 38 0.89 -6.78 7.45
N SER A 39 1.04 -5.45 7.41
CA SER A 39 1.14 -4.70 6.15
C SER A 39 2.50 -4.88 5.48
N SER A 40 2.56 -4.66 4.18
CA SER A 40 3.84 -4.70 3.46
C SER A 40 3.93 -3.68 2.33
N VAL A 41 5.14 -3.13 2.16
CA VAL A 41 5.52 -2.37 0.97
C VAL A 41 6.79 -2.98 0.37
N SER A 42 6.71 -3.50 -0.85
CA SER A 42 7.88 -4.17 -1.46
C SER A 42 8.90 -3.19 -2.07
N GLY A 43 8.54 -1.93 -2.34
CA GLY A 43 9.46 -0.93 -2.83
C GLY A 43 8.76 0.27 -3.46
N GLY A 44 9.46 0.95 -4.38
CA GLY A 44 8.94 2.14 -5.06
C GLY A 44 9.22 3.45 -4.32
N HIS A 45 8.46 4.49 -4.63
CA HIS A 45 8.55 5.81 -4.03
C HIS A 45 7.20 6.21 -3.42
N TYR A 46 7.20 6.70 -2.18
CA TYR A 46 6.01 7.26 -1.53
C TYR A 46 4.80 6.30 -1.46
N ASN A 47 5.01 5.00 -1.29
CA ASN A 47 3.90 4.05 -1.16
C ASN A 47 3.50 3.87 0.32
N GLU A 48 2.20 3.76 0.59
CA GLU A 48 1.64 3.59 1.93
C GLU A 48 0.74 2.35 2.02
N ALA A 49 1.04 1.46 2.95
CA ALA A 49 0.20 0.32 3.34
C ALA A 49 -0.20 0.48 4.82
N SER A 50 -1.37 1.06 5.09
CA SER A 50 -1.81 1.42 6.44
C SER A 50 -2.96 0.55 7.00
N GLY A 51 -3.59 -0.26 6.14
CA GLY A 51 -4.62 -1.20 6.55
C GLY A 51 -4.08 -2.48 7.23
N TYR A 52 -4.90 -3.15 8.03
CA TYR A 52 -4.58 -4.51 8.49
C TYR A 52 -4.44 -5.45 7.29
N TRP A 53 -3.34 -6.18 7.15
CA TRP A 53 -3.05 -7.04 5.98
C TRP A 53 -2.98 -6.31 4.63
N SER A 54 -2.84 -4.98 4.61
CA SER A 54 -2.74 -4.23 3.35
C SER A 54 -1.39 -4.44 2.67
N SER A 55 -1.34 -4.32 1.35
CA SER A 55 -0.08 -4.43 0.61
C SER A 55 0.06 -3.44 -0.53
N VAL A 56 1.27 -2.91 -0.68
CA VAL A 56 1.68 -2.21 -1.90
C VAL A 56 2.93 -2.85 -2.48
N THR A 57 2.83 -3.42 -3.68
CA THR A 57 3.98 -4.10 -4.30
C THR A 57 5.03 -3.10 -4.81
N GLY A 58 4.64 -1.90 -5.21
CA GLY A 58 5.57 -0.84 -5.61
C GLY A 58 4.85 0.26 -6.39
N GLY A 59 5.60 1.00 -7.20
CA GLY A 59 5.09 2.16 -7.95
C GLY A 59 5.42 3.49 -7.26
N ASP A 60 4.64 4.51 -7.57
CA ASP A 60 4.78 5.87 -7.05
C ASP A 60 3.48 6.33 -6.38
N VAL A 61 3.51 6.84 -5.16
CA VAL A 61 2.34 7.45 -4.49
C VAL A 61 1.11 6.54 -4.43
N ASN A 62 1.26 5.23 -4.19
CA ASN A 62 0.11 4.33 -4.03
C ASN A 62 -0.27 4.14 -2.56
N GLU A 63 -1.56 4.06 -2.27
CA GLU A 63 -2.12 3.89 -0.93
C GLU A 63 -3.01 2.64 -0.86
N ALA A 64 -2.73 1.76 0.10
CA ALA A 64 -3.58 0.64 0.49
C ALA A 64 -3.96 0.80 1.97
N SER A 65 -5.08 1.48 2.25
CA SER A 65 -5.52 1.84 3.61
C SER A 65 -6.69 1.01 4.14
N GLY A 66 -7.38 0.26 3.28
CA GLY A 66 -8.42 -0.69 3.69
C GLY A 66 -7.86 -1.98 4.30
N GLU A 67 -8.64 -2.66 5.15
CA GLU A 67 -8.30 -4.02 5.61
C GLU A 67 -8.16 -4.98 4.41
N SER A 68 -7.07 -5.75 4.34
CA SER A 68 -6.76 -6.65 3.22
C SER A 68 -6.77 -5.96 1.84
N SER A 69 -6.60 -4.64 1.80
CA SER A 69 -6.53 -3.89 0.54
C SER A 69 -5.18 -4.12 -0.16
N SER A 70 -5.16 -3.96 -1.48
CA SER A 70 -3.91 -4.12 -2.23
C SER A 70 -3.78 -3.15 -3.40
N VAL A 71 -2.56 -2.66 -3.61
CA VAL A 71 -2.15 -2.00 -4.85
C VAL A 71 -0.91 -2.70 -5.41
N SER A 72 -1.02 -3.27 -6.61
CA SER A 72 0.10 -4.01 -7.22
C SER A 72 1.14 -3.13 -7.91
N GLY A 73 0.83 -1.86 -8.18
CA GLY A 73 1.75 -0.92 -8.83
C GLY A 73 1.05 0.29 -9.41
N GLY A 74 1.73 1.01 -10.30
CA GLY A 74 1.20 2.22 -10.93
C GLY A 74 1.58 3.50 -10.18
N SER A 75 0.82 4.58 -10.45
CA SER A 75 1.00 5.86 -9.79
C SER A 75 -0.34 6.39 -9.25
N ASP A 76 -0.33 6.95 -8.04
CA ASP A 76 -1.49 7.64 -7.45
C ASP A 76 -2.76 6.77 -7.30
N ASN A 77 -2.61 5.47 -7.07
CA ASN A 77 -3.77 4.59 -6.86
C ASN A 77 -4.11 4.46 -5.37
N ILE A 78 -5.41 4.49 -5.03
CA ILE A 78 -5.92 4.45 -3.65
C ILE A 78 -6.91 3.29 -3.48
N ALA A 79 -6.53 2.26 -2.73
CA ALA A 79 -7.40 1.15 -2.29
C ALA A 79 -7.80 1.35 -0.82
N SER A 80 -8.91 2.06 -0.58
CA SER A 80 -9.29 2.56 0.75
C SER A 80 -10.28 1.65 1.50
N ALA A 81 -10.95 0.74 0.80
CA ALA A 81 -11.99 -0.10 1.37
C ALA A 81 -11.53 -1.53 1.69
N SER A 82 -12.29 -2.24 2.52
CA SER A 82 -11.97 -3.61 2.91
C SER A 82 -11.98 -4.55 1.70
N ALA A 83 -10.93 -5.37 1.57
CA ALA A 83 -10.69 -6.28 0.47
C ALA A 83 -10.77 -5.62 -0.92
N SER A 84 -10.45 -4.32 -1.01
CA SER A 84 -10.36 -3.60 -2.29
C SER A 84 -9.02 -3.85 -2.97
N ALA A 85 -9.01 -3.86 -4.30
CA ALA A 85 -7.79 -4.14 -5.07
C ALA A 85 -7.63 -3.21 -6.27
N ILE A 86 -6.40 -2.74 -6.48
CA ILE A 86 -6.00 -2.06 -7.72
C ILE A 86 -4.77 -2.75 -8.30
N THR A 87 -4.88 -3.27 -9.52
CA THR A 87 -3.76 -3.96 -10.18
C THR A 87 -2.70 -2.96 -10.68
N GLY A 88 -3.11 -1.75 -11.04
CA GLY A 88 -2.20 -0.68 -11.43
C GLY A 88 -2.92 0.43 -12.19
N GLY A 89 -2.16 1.23 -12.93
CA GLY A 89 -2.67 2.39 -13.66
C GLY A 89 -2.31 3.71 -12.98
N PHE A 90 -3.06 4.76 -13.32
CA PHE A 90 -2.86 6.12 -12.80
C PHE A 90 -4.14 6.64 -12.15
N GLU A 91 -4.09 7.18 -10.94
CA GLU A 91 -5.22 7.85 -10.27
C GLU A 91 -6.49 6.98 -10.09
N ASN A 92 -6.38 5.67 -9.91
CA ASN A 92 -7.56 4.83 -9.66
C ASN A 92 -7.95 4.81 -8.17
N LYS A 93 -9.24 4.71 -7.87
CA LYS A 93 -9.76 4.70 -6.50
C LYS A 93 -10.76 3.57 -6.25
N ALA A 94 -10.42 2.63 -5.38
CA ALA A 94 -11.28 1.52 -4.96
C ALA A 94 -11.83 1.78 -3.55
N ASP A 95 -13.00 2.44 -3.48
CA ASP A 95 -13.68 2.90 -2.26
C ASP A 95 -14.80 1.96 -1.77
N GLY A 96 -15.16 0.95 -2.56
CA GLY A 96 -16.16 -0.04 -2.17
C GLY A 96 -15.52 -1.29 -1.60
N ASN A 97 -16.14 -1.88 -0.56
CA ASN A 97 -15.71 -3.18 -0.06
C ASN A 97 -15.77 -4.23 -1.19
N TYR A 98 -14.75 -5.08 -1.28
CA TYR A 98 -14.64 -6.14 -2.29
C TYR A 98 -14.62 -5.64 -3.75
N THR A 99 -14.24 -4.38 -3.98
CA THR A 99 -14.10 -3.84 -5.35
C THR A 99 -12.73 -4.12 -5.96
N ALA A 100 -12.67 -4.14 -7.28
CA ALA A 100 -11.41 -4.30 -8.01
C ALA A 100 -11.35 -3.35 -9.21
N ILE A 101 -10.19 -2.71 -9.40
CA ILE A 101 -9.85 -1.95 -10.61
C ILE A 101 -8.61 -2.62 -11.23
N THR A 102 -8.75 -3.10 -12.47
CA THR A 102 -7.68 -3.87 -13.13
C THR A 102 -6.64 -3.01 -13.85
N GLY A 103 -6.87 -1.71 -13.97
CA GLY A 103 -5.97 -0.79 -14.65
C GLY A 103 -6.70 0.46 -15.16
N GLY A 104 -5.98 1.27 -15.95
CA GLY A 104 -6.50 2.47 -16.59
C GLY A 104 -6.19 3.75 -15.82
N THR A 105 -6.96 4.80 -16.11
CA THR A 105 -6.75 6.14 -15.56
C THR A 105 -8.03 6.68 -14.96
N SER A 106 -7.95 7.18 -13.71
CA SER A 106 -9.03 7.90 -13.04
C SER A 106 -10.35 7.10 -12.90
N ASN A 107 -10.28 5.79 -12.72
CA ASN A 107 -11.47 4.96 -12.44
C ASN A 107 -11.84 5.02 -10.95
N ILE A 108 -13.13 4.93 -10.64
CA ILE A 108 -13.64 4.86 -9.25
C ILE A 108 -14.59 3.67 -9.11
N ALA A 109 -14.35 2.81 -8.12
CA ALA A 109 -15.23 1.69 -7.76
C ALA A 109 -15.76 1.86 -6.33
N ILE A 110 -17.09 1.86 -6.14
CA ILE A 110 -17.75 2.26 -4.87
C ILE A 110 -18.56 1.15 -4.17
N GLY A 111 -18.67 -0.05 -4.74
CA GLY A 111 -19.46 -1.14 -4.15
C GLY A 111 -20.98 -0.96 -4.31
N PHE A 112 -21.76 -1.92 -3.79
CA PHE A 112 -23.23 -1.90 -3.76
C PHE A 112 -23.75 -2.20 -2.35
#